data_AF-A0AA92V4H5-F1
#
_entry.id   AF-A0AA92V4H5-F1
#
_cell.length_a   1.000
_cell.length_b   1.000
_cell.length_c   1.000
_cell.angle_alpha   90.00
_cell.angle_beta   90.00
_cell.angle_gamma   90.00
#
_symmetry.space_group_name_H-M   'P 1'
#
loop_
_entity.id
_entity.type
_entity.pdbx_description
1 polymer ?
#
loop_
_entity_poly.entity_id
_entity_poly.type
_entity_poly.pdbx_seq_one_letter_code
_entity_poly.pdbx_strand_id
1 'polypeptide(L)'
;QIHEIKYLPTELVPQLEGGKNTIVDVLCTDVRGRKFCVEMQMEWSDAFQQRVLFNASKLYVSQAKKGGKYSELQPVYSLNLINDIFAHDTPDFIHNYRIVHDKDSNKVIEGLHFTFIELPKFTPHSIADKRMMVLWLRFLTEINSNTKDIPADLLNDPEIGKAVEDLEVSGFTDAELRAYDKFWDSVSVERTLLDDRYQKGMEEGMEKGMEKGMEKGMEKGRAEGKHEANTETAQRLLAMGLSAEQVSKATQLPLEIIKNLSNT
;
A
#
# COMPACT_ATOMS: atom_id res chain seq x y z
N GLN A 1 -12.94 13.66 26.26
CA GLN A 1 -13.96 13.36 25.24
C GLN A 1 -14.00 14.53 24.25
N ILE A 2 -14.31 14.30 22.97
CA ILE A 2 -14.55 15.38 21.99
C ILE A 2 -16.01 15.79 22.18
N HIS A 3 -16.26 17.08 22.39
CA HIS A 3 -17.61 17.62 22.63
C HIS A 3 -18.16 18.36 21.42
N GLU A 4 -17.30 19.08 20.70
CA GLU A 4 -17.65 19.86 19.52
C GLU A 4 -16.42 19.93 18.60
N ILE A 5 -16.69 19.98 17.30
CA ILE A 5 -15.68 20.19 16.26
C ILE A 5 -16.08 21.34 15.36
N LYS A 6 -15.07 22.04 14.83
CA LYS A 6 -15.21 23.05 13.78
C LYS A 6 -14.45 22.60 12.55
N TYR A 7 -15.12 22.53 11.41
CA TYR A 7 -14.50 22.29 10.11
C TYR A 7 -13.61 23.46 9.69
N LEU A 8 -12.48 23.12 9.08
CA LEU A 8 -11.46 24.04 8.57
C LEU A 8 -11.31 23.85 7.06
N PRO A 9 -10.75 24.82 6.33
CA PRO A 9 -10.39 24.64 4.93
C PRO A 9 -9.47 23.42 4.76
N THR A 10 -9.76 22.60 3.76
CA THR A 10 -9.04 21.36 3.46
C THR A 10 -7.70 21.59 2.77
N GLU A 11 -7.51 22.76 2.16
CA GLU A 11 -6.27 23.15 1.53
C GLU A 11 -5.19 23.48 2.57
N LEU A 12 -4.12 22.70 2.56
CA LEU A 12 -2.90 22.99 3.31
C LEU A 12 -1.97 23.79 2.42
N VAL A 13 -1.92 25.10 2.63
CA VAL A 13 -1.04 26.00 1.88
C VAL A 13 0.35 26.04 2.55
N PRO A 14 1.45 25.87 1.80
CA PRO A 14 2.80 25.98 2.33
C PRO A 14 3.09 27.42 2.77
N GLN A 15 3.85 27.57 3.86
CA GLN A 15 4.28 28.89 4.34
C GLN A 15 5.44 29.47 3.53
N LEU A 16 6.20 28.61 2.84
CA LEU A 16 7.36 28.98 2.04
C LEU A 16 7.06 28.83 0.55
N GLU A 17 7.58 29.77 -0.24
CA GLU A 17 7.49 29.76 -1.69
C GLU A 17 8.18 28.50 -2.26
N GLY A 18 7.51 27.80 -3.18
CA GLY A 18 7.97 26.51 -3.73
C GLY A 18 7.61 25.27 -2.89
N GLY A 19 6.93 25.42 -1.74
CA GLY A 19 6.45 24.28 -0.96
C GLY A 19 5.32 23.49 -1.65
N LYS A 20 5.12 22.23 -1.26
CA LYS A 20 4.06 21.38 -1.81
C LYS A 20 2.70 21.79 -1.25
N ASN A 21 1.74 22.10 -2.13
CA ASN A 21 0.33 22.20 -1.79
C ASN A 21 -0.25 20.80 -1.56
N THR A 22 -1.06 20.65 -0.53
CA THR A 22 -1.79 19.40 -0.29
C THR A 22 -3.22 19.73 0.10
N ILE A 23 -4.13 18.84 -0.24
CA ILE A 23 -5.55 18.93 0.09
C ILE A 23 -5.88 17.63 0.82
N VAL A 24 -6.64 17.73 1.90
CA VAL A 24 -7.10 16.60 2.71
C VAL A 24 -8.62 16.49 2.56
N ASP A 25 -9.22 15.33 2.77
CA ASP A 25 -10.68 15.19 2.57
C ASP A 25 -11.49 15.94 3.62
N VAL A 26 -11.09 15.81 4.89
CA VAL A 26 -11.72 16.54 6.00
C VAL A 26 -10.65 17.07 6.95
N LEU A 27 -10.76 18.35 7.30
CA LEU A 27 -9.97 18.96 8.36
C LEU A 27 -10.89 19.58 9.40
N CYS A 28 -10.67 19.27 10.67
CA CYS A 28 -11.40 19.93 11.75
C CYS A 28 -10.53 20.14 13.00
N THR A 29 -11.04 20.96 13.91
CA THR A 29 -10.43 21.26 15.20
C THR A 29 -11.47 21.14 16.30
N ASP A 30 -11.07 20.64 17.46
CA ASP A 30 -11.95 20.66 18.63
C ASP A 30 -11.79 21.95 19.46
N VAL A 31 -12.60 22.07 20.51
CA VAL A 31 -12.58 23.18 21.47
C VAL A 31 -11.25 23.33 22.24
N ARG A 32 -10.41 22.28 22.27
CA ARG A 32 -9.08 22.30 22.88
C ARG A 32 -7.99 22.70 21.88
N GLY A 33 -8.34 22.89 20.61
CA GLY A 33 -7.42 23.21 19.53
C GLY A 33 -6.72 22.01 18.90
N ARG A 34 -7.05 20.78 19.32
CA ARG A 34 -6.53 19.54 18.73
C ARG A 34 -7.01 19.45 17.29
N LYS A 35 -6.13 19.02 16.38
CA LYS A 35 -6.43 18.94 14.95
C LYS A 35 -6.75 17.51 14.56
N PHE A 36 -7.72 17.36 13.66
CA PHE A 36 -8.13 16.08 13.11
C PHE A 36 -8.13 16.20 11.59
N CYS A 37 -7.32 15.38 10.95
CA CYS A 37 -7.18 15.29 9.51
C CYS A 37 -7.69 13.93 9.07
N VAL A 38 -8.69 13.90 8.21
CA VAL A 38 -9.26 12.66 7.68
C VAL A 38 -8.89 12.55 6.20
N GLU A 39 -8.44 11.36 5.82
CA GLU A 39 -8.13 10.98 4.45
C GLU A 39 -8.82 9.65 4.15
N MET A 40 -9.35 9.51 2.93
CA MET A 40 -9.95 8.28 2.43
C MET A 40 -9.24 7.88 1.14
N GLN A 41 -8.90 6.60 1.00
CA GLN A 41 -8.24 6.07 -0.19
C GLN A 41 -8.76 4.71 -0.61
N MET A 42 -8.80 4.47 -1.91
CA MET A 42 -9.21 3.19 -2.48
C MET A 42 -8.11 2.15 -2.46
N GLU A 43 -6.86 2.56 -2.66
CA GLU A 43 -5.69 1.68 -2.75
C GLU A 43 -4.64 2.09 -1.72
N TRP A 44 -3.92 1.11 -1.16
CA TRP A 44 -2.75 1.40 -0.33
C TRP A 44 -1.50 1.60 -1.19
N SER A 45 -0.73 2.64 -0.84
CA SER A 45 0.63 2.82 -1.34
C SER A 45 1.56 3.44 -0.31
N ASP A 46 2.86 3.20 -0.47
CA ASP A 46 3.87 3.80 0.39
C ASP A 46 3.88 5.33 0.25
N ALA A 47 3.64 5.88 -0.94
CA ALA A 47 3.55 7.31 -1.10
C ALA A 47 2.28 7.90 -0.48
N PHE A 48 1.16 7.16 -0.43
CA PHE A 48 0.00 7.56 0.38
C PHE A 48 0.39 7.65 1.86
N GLN A 49 1.08 6.64 2.41
CA GLN A 49 1.57 6.70 3.79
C GLN A 49 2.48 7.92 4.02
N GLN A 50 3.38 8.22 3.08
CA GLN A 50 4.22 9.43 3.15
C GLN A 50 3.41 10.72 3.05
N ARG A 51 2.34 10.76 2.24
CA ARG A 51 1.43 11.90 2.12
C ARG A 51 0.70 12.17 3.44
N VAL A 52 0.20 11.11 4.07
CA VAL A 52 -0.45 11.17 5.39
C VAL A 52 0.50 11.75 6.44
N LEU A 53 1.73 11.23 6.50
CA LEU A 53 2.78 11.73 7.39
C LEU A 53 3.09 13.22 7.11
N PHE A 54 3.23 13.59 5.84
CA PHE A 54 3.48 14.96 5.42
C PHE A 54 2.34 15.90 5.82
N ASN A 55 1.09 15.52 5.56
CA ASN A 55 -0.09 16.32 5.88
C ASN A 55 -0.22 16.57 7.38
N ALA A 56 -0.08 15.52 8.20
CA ALA A 56 -0.12 15.65 9.65
C ALA A 56 1.04 16.52 10.19
N SER A 57 2.24 16.35 9.66
CA SER A 57 3.42 17.14 10.05
C SER A 57 3.27 18.62 9.67
N LYS A 58 2.76 18.89 8.48
CA LYS A 58 2.48 20.24 8.00
C LYS A 58 1.42 20.93 8.86
N LEU A 59 0.38 20.21 9.24
CA LEU A 59 -0.62 20.67 10.20
C LEU A 59 -0.04 20.93 11.58
N TYR A 60 0.91 20.11 12.04
CA TYR A 60 1.55 20.31 13.33
C TYR A 60 2.40 21.59 13.35
N VAL A 61 3.24 21.78 12.34
CA VAL A 61 4.12 22.95 12.22
C VAL A 61 3.34 24.23 11.94
N SER A 62 2.23 24.18 11.20
CA SER A 62 1.45 25.37 10.86
C SER A 62 0.75 26.02 12.05
N GLN A 63 0.64 25.31 13.18
CA GLN A 63 0.17 25.87 14.46
C GLN A 63 1.16 26.86 15.06
N ALA A 64 2.46 26.70 14.79
CA ALA A 64 3.50 27.53 15.35
C ALA A 64 3.46 28.94 14.76
N LYS A 65 3.50 29.95 15.63
CA LYS A 65 3.60 31.37 15.26
C LYS A 65 4.95 31.92 15.69
N LYS A 66 5.46 32.91 14.96
CA LYS A 66 6.70 33.61 15.32
C LYS A 66 6.55 34.20 16.73
N GLY A 67 7.46 33.80 17.64
CA GLY A 67 7.44 34.23 19.04
C GLY A 67 6.48 33.46 19.97
N GLY A 68 5.73 32.48 19.45
CA GLY A 68 4.88 31.59 20.26
C GLY A 68 5.69 30.52 21.00
N LYS A 69 5.10 29.91 22.03
CA LYS A 69 5.74 28.86 22.82
C LYS A 69 5.43 27.48 22.23
N TYR A 70 6.42 26.58 22.20
CA TYR A 70 6.19 25.19 21.77
C TYR A 70 5.19 24.44 22.66
N SER A 71 5.03 24.84 23.93
CA SER A 71 4.03 24.27 24.85
C SER A 71 2.58 24.53 24.42
N GLU A 72 2.35 25.43 23.45
CA GLU A 72 1.01 25.74 22.94
C GLU A 72 0.58 24.80 21.80
N LEU A 73 1.52 24.04 21.23
CA LEU A 73 1.24 23.09 20.14
C LEU A 73 0.25 22.03 20.59
N GLN A 74 -0.81 21.84 19.80
CA GLN A 74 -1.81 20.81 20.05
C GLN A 74 -1.52 19.57 19.19
N PRO A 75 -1.86 18.38 19.68
CA PRO A 75 -1.71 17.15 18.91
C PRO A 75 -2.57 17.18 17.64
N VAL A 76 -2.03 16.55 16.60
CA VAL A 76 -2.70 16.28 15.33
C VAL A 76 -3.02 14.78 15.29
N TYR A 77 -4.28 14.47 15.05
CA TYR A 77 -4.78 13.12 14.82
C TYR A 77 -5.08 12.97 13.33
N SER A 78 -4.38 12.06 12.67
CA SER A 78 -4.63 11.67 11.30
C SER A 78 -5.44 10.37 11.29
N LEU A 79 -6.65 10.42 10.76
CA LEU A 79 -7.53 9.27 10.57
C LEU A 79 -7.57 8.93 9.08
N ASN A 80 -7.19 7.72 8.72
CA ASN A 80 -7.03 7.31 7.33
C ASN A 80 -7.90 6.07 7.11
N LEU A 81 -8.89 6.18 6.22
CA LEU A 81 -9.79 5.08 5.87
C LEU A 81 -9.35 4.52 4.52
N ILE A 82 -9.07 3.22 4.45
CA ILE A 82 -8.48 2.60 3.27
C ILE A 82 -9.34 1.42 2.83
N ASN A 83 -9.76 1.42 1.56
CA ASN A 83 -10.51 0.33 0.95
C ASN A 83 -9.59 -0.73 0.32
N ASP A 84 -8.50 -1.05 1.03
CA ASP A 84 -7.48 -2.01 0.62
C ASP A 84 -6.90 -2.70 1.87
N ILE A 85 -6.21 -3.80 1.67
CA ILE A 85 -5.52 -4.55 2.72
C ILE A 85 -4.02 -4.36 2.57
N PHE A 86 -3.38 -3.73 3.56
CA PHE A 86 -1.93 -3.48 3.59
C PHE A 86 -1.21 -4.26 4.69
N ALA A 87 -1.90 -4.60 5.80
CA ALA A 87 -1.30 -5.30 6.93
C ALA A 87 -1.66 -6.80 6.90
N HIS A 88 -1.05 -7.58 6.01
CA HIS A 88 -1.45 -8.98 5.77
C HIS A 88 -1.14 -9.96 6.92
N ASP A 89 -0.35 -9.56 7.90
CA ASP A 89 0.13 -10.37 9.01
C ASP A 89 -0.79 -10.37 10.25
N THR A 90 -1.84 -9.55 10.24
CA THR A 90 -2.81 -9.45 11.35
C THR A 90 -4.26 -9.41 10.85
N PRO A 91 -5.22 -10.02 11.58
CA PRO A 91 -6.64 -9.87 11.31
C PRO A 91 -7.20 -8.51 11.74
N ASP A 92 -6.43 -7.72 12.51
CA ASP A 92 -6.86 -6.41 12.98
C ASP A 92 -7.09 -5.46 11.81
N PHE A 93 -8.14 -4.64 11.94
CA PHE A 93 -8.53 -3.65 10.93
C PHE A 93 -8.25 -2.21 11.35
N ILE A 94 -7.88 -1.95 12.61
CA ILE A 94 -7.50 -0.61 13.12
C ILE A 94 -6.03 -0.63 13.55
N HIS A 95 -5.21 0.18 12.90
CA HIS A 95 -3.78 0.28 13.16
C HIS A 95 -3.43 1.66 13.70
N ASN A 96 -2.98 1.72 14.96
CA ASN A 96 -2.62 2.96 15.64
C ASN A 96 -1.10 3.11 15.74
N TYR A 97 -0.54 4.10 15.05
CA TYR A 97 0.87 4.43 15.09
C TYR A 97 1.12 5.65 15.99
N ARG A 98 2.12 5.52 16.86
CA ARG A 98 2.54 6.54 17.84
C ARG A 98 4.06 6.66 17.83
N ILE A 99 4.58 7.82 18.20
CA ILE A 99 6.03 8.02 18.42
C ILE A 99 6.36 7.49 19.81
N VAL A 100 7.07 6.37 19.88
CA VAL A 100 7.36 5.67 21.14
C VAL A 100 8.85 5.48 21.36
N HIS A 101 9.25 5.31 22.61
CA HIS A 101 10.62 4.93 22.95
C HIS A 101 10.87 3.46 22.59
N ASP A 102 11.95 3.19 21.86
CA ASP A 102 12.31 1.86 21.35
C ASP A 102 12.27 0.74 22.40
N LYS A 103 12.92 0.95 23.56
CA LYS A 103 12.96 -0.06 24.64
C LYS A 103 11.74 -0.08 25.58
N ASP A 104 10.87 0.91 25.50
CA ASP A 104 9.73 1.07 26.42
C ASP A 104 8.61 1.80 25.70
N SER A 105 7.76 1.04 25.02
CA SER A 105 6.68 1.56 24.18
C SER A 105 5.57 2.28 24.98
N ASN A 106 5.61 2.26 26.31
CA ASN A 106 4.73 3.06 27.16
C ASN A 106 5.19 4.52 27.25
N LYS A 107 6.45 4.82 26.92
CA LYS A 107 6.95 6.20 26.83
C LYS A 107 6.65 6.74 25.44
N VAL A 108 5.60 7.55 25.38
CA VAL A 108 5.08 8.13 24.14
C VAL A 108 5.43 9.60 24.06
N ILE A 109 5.89 10.06 22.89
CA ILE A 109 5.97 11.47 22.56
C ILE A 109 4.63 11.87 21.93
N GLU A 110 3.87 12.68 22.64
CA GLU A 110 2.59 13.22 22.17
C GLU A 110 2.80 14.26 21.08
N GLY A 111 1.91 14.30 20.08
CA GLY A 111 1.91 15.36 19.07
C GLY A 111 1.38 14.92 17.71
N LEU A 112 1.79 13.74 17.24
CA LEU A 112 1.31 13.16 15.99
C LEU A 112 0.76 11.75 16.28
N HIS A 113 -0.49 11.53 15.89
CA HIS A 113 -1.15 10.23 16.00
C HIS A 113 -1.69 9.85 14.63
N PHE A 114 -1.44 8.61 14.21
CA PHE A 114 -1.94 8.10 12.95
C PHE A 114 -2.77 6.86 13.22
N THR A 115 -4.02 6.89 12.77
CA THR A 115 -4.92 5.76 12.79
C THR A 115 -5.24 5.39 11.34
N PHE A 116 -4.95 4.15 10.96
CA PHE A 116 -5.33 3.59 9.67
C PHE A 116 -6.42 2.54 9.90
N ILE A 117 -7.47 2.59 9.10
CA ILE A 117 -8.59 1.64 9.17
C ILE A 117 -8.70 0.92 7.82
N GLU A 118 -8.47 -0.39 7.82
CA GLU A 118 -8.67 -1.26 6.65
C GLU A 118 -10.15 -1.65 6.56
N LEU A 119 -10.90 -0.94 5.71
CA LEU A 119 -12.33 -1.18 5.53
C LEU A 119 -12.66 -2.63 5.11
N PRO A 120 -11.89 -3.32 4.22
CA PRO A 120 -12.23 -4.68 3.80
C PRO A 120 -12.13 -5.73 4.92
N LYS A 121 -11.33 -5.47 5.97
CA LYS A 121 -11.22 -6.36 7.13
C LYS A 121 -12.31 -6.13 8.17
N PHE A 122 -13.02 -5.01 8.08
CA PHE A 122 -14.12 -4.72 9.00
C PHE A 122 -15.24 -5.74 8.78
N THR A 123 -15.48 -6.54 9.80
CA THR A 123 -16.63 -7.43 9.87
C THR A 123 -17.54 -6.94 10.99
N PRO A 124 -18.83 -6.67 10.72
CA PRO A 124 -19.77 -6.25 11.74
C PRO A 124 -19.88 -7.34 12.83
N HIS A 125 -19.34 -7.07 14.02
CA HIS A 125 -19.43 -8.00 15.14
C HIS A 125 -20.83 -7.89 15.76
N SER A 126 -21.77 -8.67 15.20
CA SER A 126 -23.22 -8.58 15.44
C SER A 126 -23.84 -7.25 15.01
N ILE A 127 -24.94 -7.33 14.26
CA ILE A 127 -25.79 -6.19 13.88
C ILE A 127 -26.33 -5.42 15.12
N ALA A 128 -26.17 -5.98 16.32
CA ALA A 128 -26.58 -5.37 17.59
C ALA A 128 -25.59 -4.32 18.14
N ASP A 129 -24.38 -4.20 17.59
CA ASP A 129 -23.41 -3.18 18.03
C ASP A 129 -23.78 -1.79 17.48
N LYS A 130 -24.50 -1.02 18.28
CA LYS A 130 -25.00 0.32 17.95
C LYS A 130 -23.98 1.44 18.24
N ARG A 131 -22.68 1.12 18.38
CA ARG A 131 -21.67 2.17 18.54
C ARG A 131 -21.61 2.99 17.25
N MET A 132 -21.60 4.32 17.37
CA MET A 132 -21.53 5.27 16.24
C MET A 132 -20.45 4.90 15.22
N MET A 133 -19.25 4.54 15.69
CA MET A 133 -18.15 4.09 14.84
C MET A 133 -18.53 2.85 14.00
N VAL A 134 -19.24 1.88 14.58
CA VAL A 134 -19.67 0.67 13.87
C VAL A 134 -20.72 1.01 12.81
N LEU A 135 -21.65 1.91 13.10
CA LEU A 135 -22.65 2.35 12.13
C LEU A 135 -22.00 3.06 10.92
N TRP A 136 -21.03 3.94 11.16
CA TRP A 136 -20.27 4.59 10.07
C TRP A 136 -19.42 3.59 9.28
N LEU A 137 -18.74 2.66 9.93
CA LEU A 137 -17.99 1.62 9.22
C LEU A 137 -18.91 0.73 8.38
N ARG A 138 -20.07 0.34 8.92
CA ARG A 138 -21.10 -0.39 8.16
C ARG A 138 -21.62 0.42 6.98
N PHE A 139 -21.90 1.71 7.15
CA PHE A 139 -22.28 2.59 6.05
C PHE A 139 -21.21 2.58 4.93
N LEU A 140 -19.94 2.73 5.29
CA LEU A 140 -18.82 2.76 4.33
C LEU A 140 -18.53 1.41 3.65
N THR A 141 -18.90 0.28 4.26
CA THR A 141 -18.62 -1.06 3.71
C THR A 141 -19.84 -1.75 3.08
N GLU A 142 -21.05 -1.49 3.58
CA GLU A 142 -22.29 -2.17 3.18
C GLU A 142 -23.09 -1.38 2.12
N ILE A 143 -22.96 -0.04 2.08
CA ILE A 143 -23.70 0.81 1.14
C ILE A 143 -22.86 1.05 -0.12
N ASN A 144 -23.36 0.59 -1.26
CA ASN A 144 -22.73 0.78 -2.57
C ASN A 144 -23.79 0.91 -3.68
N SER A 145 -23.34 1.03 -4.93
CA SER A 145 -24.21 1.20 -6.11
C SER A 145 -25.22 0.06 -6.34
N ASN A 146 -25.05 -1.11 -5.71
CA ASN A 146 -25.97 -2.23 -5.81
C ASN A 146 -26.94 -2.34 -4.61
N THR A 147 -26.81 -1.47 -3.60
CA THR A 147 -27.65 -1.49 -2.41
C THR A 147 -29.04 -0.95 -2.74
N LYS A 148 -30.05 -1.83 -2.70
CA LYS A 148 -31.45 -1.47 -2.97
C LYS A 148 -32.26 -1.11 -1.73
N ASP A 149 -31.99 -1.81 -0.63
CA ASP A 149 -32.67 -1.63 0.65
C ASP A 149 -31.64 -1.30 1.72
N ILE A 150 -31.82 -0.17 2.39
CA ILE A 150 -30.88 0.31 3.40
C ILE A 150 -31.36 -0.16 4.79
N PRO A 151 -30.48 -0.78 5.60
CA PRO A 151 -30.83 -1.21 6.94
C PRO A 151 -31.43 -0.08 7.80
N ALA A 152 -32.58 -0.34 8.42
CA ALA A 152 -33.33 0.67 9.17
C ALA A 152 -32.55 1.24 10.37
N ASP A 153 -31.62 0.46 10.93
CA ASP A 153 -30.75 0.92 12.01
C ASP A 153 -29.71 1.97 11.57
N LEU A 154 -29.28 1.96 10.31
CA LEU A 154 -28.49 3.05 9.72
C LEU A 154 -29.33 4.31 9.51
N LEU A 155 -30.57 4.15 9.02
CA LEU A 155 -31.51 5.27 8.81
C LEU A 155 -31.98 5.90 10.12
N ASN A 156 -32.01 5.13 11.20
CA ASN A 156 -32.38 5.64 12.53
C ASN A 156 -31.32 6.58 13.12
N ASP A 157 -30.09 6.53 12.62
CA ASP A 157 -29.08 7.52 12.96
C ASP A 157 -29.26 8.76 12.06
N PRO A 158 -29.50 9.96 12.61
CA PRO A 158 -29.79 11.14 11.80
C PRO A 158 -28.66 11.56 10.86
N GLU A 159 -27.40 11.34 11.25
CA GLU A 159 -26.24 11.76 10.47
C GLU A 159 -26.02 10.78 9.30
N ILE A 160 -26.13 9.48 9.57
CA ILE A 160 -26.03 8.45 8.53
C ILE A 160 -27.25 8.48 7.61
N GLY A 161 -28.46 8.69 8.14
CA GLY A 161 -29.67 8.84 7.33
C GLY A 161 -29.56 10.00 6.34
N LYS A 162 -28.98 11.13 6.77
CA LYS A 162 -28.70 12.25 5.86
C LYS A 162 -27.61 11.90 4.84
N ALA A 163 -26.53 11.22 5.26
CA ALA A 163 -25.47 10.78 4.34
C ALA A 163 -26.02 9.80 3.29
N VAL A 164 -26.97 8.95 3.68
CA VAL A 164 -27.73 8.07 2.79
C VAL A 164 -28.59 8.88 1.82
N GLU A 165 -29.33 9.90 2.27
CA GLU A 165 -30.13 10.78 1.38
C GLU A 165 -29.25 11.55 0.39
N ASP A 166 -28.10 12.06 0.84
CA ASP A 166 -27.11 12.71 -0.04
C ASP A 166 -26.49 11.70 -1.03
N LEU A 167 -26.39 10.41 -0.63
CA LEU A 167 -26.02 9.29 -1.50
C LEU A 167 -27.18 8.73 -2.33
N GLU A 168 -28.45 9.08 -2.05
CA GLU A 168 -29.63 8.79 -2.88
C GLU A 168 -29.61 9.64 -4.17
N VAL A 169 -28.44 9.62 -4.79
CA VAL A 169 -28.15 9.36 -6.20
C VAL A 169 -28.87 8.11 -6.76
N SER A 170 -29.94 7.62 -6.12
CA SER A 170 -30.88 6.64 -6.67
C SER A 170 -31.66 7.17 -7.89
N GLY A 171 -31.37 8.42 -8.31
CA GLY A 171 -31.87 9.03 -9.54
C GLY A 171 -30.93 9.02 -10.75
N PHE A 172 -29.70 8.50 -10.66
CA PHE A 172 -28.84 8.42 -11.85
C PHE A 172 -29.17 7.21 -12.71
N THR A 173 -29.39 7.47 -14.00
CA THR A 173 -29.44 6.45 -15.04
C THR A 173 -28.07 5.79 -15.22
N ASP A 174 -28.01 4.59 -15.81
CA ASP A 174 -26.74 3.91 -16.16
C ASP A 174 -25.78 4.81 -16.98
N ALA A 175 -26.30 5.82 -17.67
CA ALA A 175 -25.50 6.80 -18.40
C ALA A 175 -24.86 7.84 -17.47
N GLU A 176 -25.60 8.32 -16.47
CA GLU A 176 -25.12 9.28 -15.48
C GLU A 176 -24.15 8.62 -14.49
N LEU A 177 -24.39 7.37 -14.09
CA LEU A 177 -23.45 6.59 -13.28
C LEU A 177 -22.12 6.41 -14.01
N ARG A 178 -22.14 6.05 -15.30
CA ARG A 178 -20.92 5.95 -16.12
C ARG A 178 -20.22 7.29 -16.32
N ALA A 179 -20.96 8.38 -16.42
CA ALA A 179 -20.39 9.73 -16.52
C ALA A 179 -19.75 10.16 -15.20
N TYR A 180 -20.37 9.82 -14.07
CA TYR A 180 -19.87 10.02 -12.72
C TYR A 180 -18.61 9.19 -12.48
N ASP A 181 -18.63 7.88 -12.76
CA ASP A 181 -17.47 7.00 -12.65
C ASP A 181 -16.33 7.50 -13.55
N LYS A 182 -16.61 7.87 -14.81
CA LYS A 182 -15.58 8.41 -15.71
C LYS A 182 -15.03 9.77 -15.24
N PHE A 183 -15.86 10.60 -14.61
CA PHE A 183 -15.43 11.85 -13.99
C PHE A 183 -14.51 11.55 -12.80
N TRP A 184 -14.91 10.66 -11.90
CA TRP A 184 -14.09 10.28 -10.76
C TRP A 184 -12.84 9.50 -11.13
N ASP A 185 -12.85 8.66 -12.17
CA ASP A 185 -11.66 8.04 -12.75
C ASP A 185 -10.70 9.09 -13.32
N SER A 186 -11.23 10.17 -13.89
CA SER A 186 -10.41 11.28 -14.41
C SER A 186 -9.86 12.20 -13.32
N VAL A 187 -10.54 12.26 -12.17
CA VAL A 187 -10.16 13.05 -10.99
C VAL A 187 -9.26 12.23 -10.04
N SER A 188 -9.45 10.91 -9.98
CA SER A 188 -8.66 9.95 -9.18
C SER A 188 -7.35 9.53 -9.84
N VAL A 189 -7.00 10.16 -10.98
CA VAL A 189 -5.61 10.21 -11.45
C VAL A 189 -4.80 11.06 -10.47
N GLU A 190 -4.67 10.55 -9.25
CA GLU A 190 -3.71 11.04 -8.31
C GLU A 190 -2.36 10.75 -8.94
N ARG A 191 -1.64 11.81 -9.30
CA ARG A 191 -0.30 11.72 -9.86
C ARG A 191 0.60 10.82 -9.00
N THR A 192 0.37 10.81 -7.68
CA THR A 192 1.00 9.89 -6.72
C THR A 192 0.74 8.41 -7.06
N LEU A 193 -0.50 8.00 -7.34
CA LEU A 193 -0.85 6.63 -7.70
C LEU A 193 -0.22 6.20 -9.03
N LEU A 194 -0.12 7.12 -10.00
CA LEU A 194 0.56 6.85 -11.27
C LEU A 194 2.07 6.63 -11.08
N ASP A 195 2.73 7.50 -10.31
CA ASP A 195 4.15 7.39 -10.01
C ASP A 195 4.44 6.09 -9.22
N ASP A 196 3.59 5.75 -8.25
CA ASP A 196 3.71 4.52 -7.47
C ASP A 196 3.52 3.26 -8.31
N ARG A 197 2.50 3.25 -9.20
CA ARG A 197 2.28 2.13 -10.12
C ARG A 197 3.45 1.94 -11.07
N TYR A 198 4.02 3.03 -11.56
CA TYR A 198 5.22 2.98 -12.39
C TYR A 198 6.41 2.39 -11.62
N GLN A 199 6.62 2.85 -10.38
CA GLN A 199 7.70 2.39 -9.52
C GLN A 199 7.56 0.90 -9.15
N LYS A 200 6.38 0.48 -8.68
CA LYS A 200 6.06 -0.94 -8.41
C LYS A 200 6.26 -1.80 -9.65
N GLY A 201 5.78 -1.34 -10.82
CA GLY A 201 5.98 -2.05 -12.08
C GLY A 201 7.45 -2.21 -12.48
N MET A 202 8.28 -1.20 -12.19
CA MET A 202 9.72 -1.25 -12.43
C MET A 202 10.43 -2.21 -11.48
N GLU A 203 10.08 -2.18 -10.19
CA GLU A 203 10.63 -3.09 -9.16
C GLU A 203 10.29 -4.56 -9.46
N GLU A 204 9.02 -4.87 -9.72
CA GLU A 204 8.60 -6.22 -10.13
C GLU A 204 9.30 -6.67 -11.41
N GLY A 205 9.46 -5.77 -12.38
CA GLY A 205 10.17 -6.05 -13.63
C GLY A 205 11.64 -6.38 -13.41
N MET A 206 12.29 -5.67 -12.50
CA MET A 206 13.69 -5.90 -12.12
C MET A 206 13.87 -7.21 -11.36
N GLU A 207 13.00 -7.51 -10.40
CA GLU A 207 13.03 -8.75 -9.62
C GLU A 207 12.83 -9.97 -10.53
N LYS A 208 11.76 -9.97 -11.35
CA LYS A 208 11.49 -11.04 -12.33
C LYS A 208 12.64 -11.18 -13.34
N GLY A 209 13.27 -10.08 -13.73
CA GLY A 209 14.42 -10.06 -14.62
C GLY A 209 15.67 -10.70 -13.99
N MET A 210 15.93 -10.39 -12.73
CA MET A 210 17.07 -10.91 -11.97
C MET A 210 16.92 -12.40 -11.67
N GLU A 211 15.72 -12.83 -11.25
CA GLU A 211 15.41 -14.24 -11.00
C GLU A 211 15.60 -15.09 -12.27
N LYS A 212 14.99 -14.68 -13.38
CA LYS A 212 15.16 -15.36 -14.68
C LYS A 212 16.60 -15.34 -15.17
N GLY A 213 17.33 -14.24 -14.94
CA GLY A 213 18.74 -14.12 -15.29
C GLY A 213 19.61 -15.09 -14.49
N MET A 214 19.36 -15.20 -13.19
CA MET A 214 20.09 -16.09 -12.29
C MET A 214 19.80 -17.57 -12.58
N GLU A 215 18.54 -17.92 -12.85
CA GLU A 215 18.14 -19.28 -13.22
C GLU A 215 18.83 -19.72 -14.53
N LYS A 216 18.72 -18.90 -15.60
CA LYS A 216 19.40 -19.18 -16.88
C LYS A 216 20.92 -19.23 -16.73
N GLY A 217 21.49 -18.35 -15.91
CA GLY A 217 22.93 -18.32 -15.63
C GLY A 217 23.41 -19.59 -14.93
N MET A 218 22.68 -20.07 -13.92
CA MET A 218 22.98 -21.32 -13.24
C MET A 218 22.84 -22.53 -14.16
N GLU A 219 21.77 -22.59 -14.96
CA GLU A 219 21.54 -23.70 -15.89
C GLU A 219 22.67 -23.78 -16.93
N LYS A 220 23.02 -22.65 -17.54
CA LYS A 220 24.12 -22.56 -18.51
C LYS A 220 25.46 -22.93 -17.87
N GLY A 221 25.78 -22.36 -16.71
CA GLY A 221 27.04 -22.67 -16.00
C GLY A 221 27.14 -24.15 -15.60
N ARG A 222 26.02 -24.78 -15.20
CA ARG A 222 25.98 -26.22 -14.90
C ARG A 222 26.19 -27.07 -16.15
N ALA A 223 25.60 -26.68 -17.28
CA ALA A 223 25.77 -27.39 -18.55
C ALA A 223 27.21 -27.27 -19.08
N GLU A 224 27.79 -26.07 -19.06
CA GLU A 224 29.19 -25.81 -19.46
C GLU A 224 30.16 -26.57 -18.55
N GLY A 225 30.01 -26.47 -17.23
CA GLY A 225 30.86 -27.21 -16.29
C GLY A 225 30.76 -28.73 -16.42
N LYS A 226 29.56 -29.27 -16.70
CA LYS A 226 29.39 -30.71 -17.00
C LYS A 226 30.11 -31.10 -18.29
N HIS A 227 30.01 -30.26 -19.32
CA HIS A 227 30.68 -30.51 -20.59
C HIS A 227 32.20 -30.48 -20.43
N GLU A 228 32.76 -29.47 -19.76
CA GLU A 228 34.20 -29.36 -19.48
C GLU A 228 34.72 -30.57 -18.68
N ALA A 229 34.05 -30.93 -17.59
CA ALA A 229 34.43 -32.09 -16.76
C ALA A 229 34.38 -33.41 -17.55
N ASN A 230 33.37 -33.60 -18.40
CA ASN A 230 33.28 -34.78 -19.26
C ASN A 230 34.41 -34.81 -20.30
N THR A 231 34.79 -33.64 -20.83
CA THR A 231 35.87 -33.50 -21.83
C THR A 231 37.24 -33.80 -21.21
N GLU A 232 37.53 -33.25 -20.03
CA GLU A 232 38.76 -33.56 -19.28
C GLU A 232 38.84 -35.06 -18.91
N THR A 233 37.71 -35.63 -18.48
CA THR A 233 37.64 -37.06 -18.17
C THR A 233 37.92 -37.91 -19.41
N ALA A 234 37.38 -37.53 -20.57
CA ALA A 234 37.61 -38.23 -21.82
C ALA A 234 39.09 -38.23 -22.22
N GLN A 235 39.76 -37.08 -22.09
CA GLN A 235 41.20 -36.95 -22.36
C GLN A 235 42.04 -37.88 -21.47
N ARG A 236 41.74 -37.94 -20.16
CA ARG A 236 42.45 -38.83 -19.22
C ARG A 236 42.23 -40.31 -19.57
N LEU A 237 41.00 -40.70 -19.92
CA LEU A 237 40.69 -42.09 -20.28
C LEU A 237 41.36 -42.51 -21.59
N LEU A 238 41.41 -41.64 -22.59
CA LEU A 238 42.15 -41.88 -23.84
C LEU A 238 43.65 -42.06 -23.57
N ALA A 239 44.24 -41.20 -22.72
CA ALA A 239 45.65 -41.32 -22.33
C ALA A 239 45.98 -42.63 -21.58
N MET A 240 44.99 -43.25 -20.92
CA MET A 240 45.11 -44.56 -20.28
C MET A 240 44.96 -45.74 -21.26
N GLY A 241 44.72 -45.49 -22.55
CA GLY A 241 44.65 -46.52 -23.60
C GLY A 241 43.27 -47.15 -23.80
N LEU A 242 42.19 -46.54 -23.29
CA LEU A 242 40.83 -47.01 -23.55
C LEU A 242 40.39 -46.69 -25.00
N SER A 243 39.55 -47.55 -25.59
CA SER A 243 39.04 -47.31 -26.95
C SER A 243 38.06 -46.14 -26.99
N ALA A 244 37.94 -45.47 -28.15
CA ALA A 244 37.02 -44.35 -28.34
C ALA A 244 35.56 -44.72 -28.01
N GLU A 245 35.15 -45.97 -28.28
CA GLU A 245 33.82 -46.48 -27.92
C GLU A 245 33.64 -46.60 -26.39
N GLN A 246 34.67 -47.05 -25.67
CA GLN A 246 34.63 -47.15 -24.21
C GLN A 246 34.58 -45.76 -23.56
N VAL A 247 35.37 -44.81 -24.06
CA VAL A 247 35.42 -43.44 -23.56
C VAL A 247 34.12 -42.68 -23.83
N SER A 248 33.54 -42.83 -25.04
CA SER A 248 32.24 -42.23 -25.37
C SER A 248 31.14 -42.73 -24.44
N LYS A 249 31.12 -44.03 -24.14
CA LYS A 249 30.14 -44.63 -23.22
C LYS A 249 30.33 -44.14 -21.77
N ALA A 250 31.58 -43.98 -21.31
CA ALA A 250 31.89 -43.55 -19.94
C ALA A 250 31.60 -42.06 -19.68
N THR A 251 31.87 -41.20 -20.67
CA THR A 251 31.74 -39.72 -20.53
C THR A 251 30.42 -39.18 -21.05
N GLN A 252 29.59 -40.01 -21.68
CA GLN A 252 28.35 -39.63 -22.35
C GLN A 252 28.56 -38.58 -23.47
N LEU A 253 29.80 -38.45 -23.97
CA LEU A 253 30.11 -37.60 -25.10
C LEU A 253 29.91 -38.36 -26.42
N PRO A 254 29.41 -37.69 -27.48
CA PRO A 254 29.31 -38.28 -28.81
C PRO A 254 30.65 -38.82 -29.31
N LEU A 255 30.60 -39.96 -30.00
CA LEU A 255 31.79 -40.67 -30.49
C LEU A 255 32.64 -39.80 -31.45
N GLU A 256 32.01 -38.89 -32.19
CA GLU A 256 32.68 -37.91 -33.05
C GLU A 256 33.56 -36.94 -32.24
N ILE A 257 33.06 -36.44 -31.10
CA ILE A 257 33.81 -35.52 -30.22
C ILE A 257 35.04 -36.25 -29.65
N ILE A 258 34.87 -37.50 -29.24
CA ILE A 258 35.96 -38.33 -28.71
C ILE A 258 37.05 -38.59 -29.78
N LYS A 259 36.66 -38.88 -31.02
CA LYS A 259 37.60 -39.09 -32.13
C LYS A 259 38.40 -37.83 -32.49
N ASN A 260 37.80 -36.65 -32.35
CA ASN A 260 38.51 -35.39 -32.55
C ASN A 260 39.52 -35.10 -31.43
N LEU A 261 39.19 -35.48 -30.18
CA LEU A 261 40.10 -35.36 -29.04
C LEU A 261 41.32 -36.30 -29.12
N SER A 262 41.22 -37.44 -29.81
CA SER A 262 42.36 -38.37 -29.96
C SER A 262 43.34 -38.00 -31.08
N ASN A 263 42.97 -37.05 -31.95
CA ASN A 263 43.78 -36.57 -33.07
C ASN A 263 44.60 -35.31 -32.73
N THR A 264 44.59 -34.90 -31.46
CA THR A 264 45.37 -33.78 -30.91
C THR A 264 46.49 -34.34 -30.05
#